data_AF-L9X1Y2-F1
#
_entry.id   AF-L9X1Y2-F1
#
_cell.length_a   1.000
_cell.length_b   1.000
_cell.length_c   1.000
_cell.angle_alpha   90.00
_cell.angle_beta   90.00
_cell.angle_gamma   90.00
#
_symmetry.space_group_name_H-M   'P 1'
#
loop_
_entity.id
_entity.type
_entity.pdbx_description
1 polymer ?
#
loop_
_entity_poly.entity_id
_entity_poly.type
_entity_poly.pdbx_seq_one_letter_code
_entity_poly.pdbx_strand_id
1 'polypeptide(L)'
;MPDVKWGEDAAAARYSKAPNYWSNVTDSLREMHRQVGDLRLDDTGLAPGGLLVRHLVMPNHVESAKRVLEFLAAEISTGTFVDVMAQYQPHYKAAEEEFYAEIDRPITAEEYAAVVDHARDVGLERLYLDRSML
;
A
#
# COMPACT_ATOMS: atom_id res chain seq x y z
N MET A 1 -11.53 -2.30 4.84
CA MET A 1 -10.38 -1.38 4.72
C MET A 1 -9.11 -2.13 5.09
N PRO A 2 -8.52 -2.89 4.15
CA PRO A 2 -7.28 -3.62 4.38
C PRO A 2 -6.04 -2.71 4.31
N ASP A 3 -5.02 -3.07 5.09
CA ASP A 3 -3.69 -2.49 5.05
C ASP A 3 -2.74 -3.42 4.30
N VAL A 4 -2.12 -2.92 3.23
CA VAL A 4 -1.18 -3.66 2.37
C VAL A 4 0.19 -3.02 2.47
N LYS A 5 1.19 -3.78 2.92
CA LYS A 5 2.55 -3.27 3.09
C LYS A 5 3.52 -3.76 2.00
N TRP A 6 3.36 -5.00 1.57
CA TRP A 6 4.36 -5.69 0.73
C TRP A 6 3.75 -6.22 -0.55
N GLY A 7 4.43 -5.96 -1.67
CA GLY A 7 4.19 -6.59 -2.98
C GLY A 7 4.98 -7.90 -3.19
N GLU A 8 5.73 -8.35 -2.18
CA GLU A 8 6.61 -9.52 -2.29
C GLU A 8 6.70 -10.30 -0.97
N ASP A 9 6.77 -11.64 -1.06
CA ASP A 9 6.81 -12.52 0.12
C ASP A 9 8.14 -12.45 0.88
N ALA A 10 9.24 -12.19 0.19
CA ALA A 10 10.57 -12.15 0.81
C ALA A 10 10.67 -11.03 1.86
N ALA A 11 10.24 -9.81 1.49
CA ALA A 11 10.21 -8.67 2.41
C ALA A 11 9.20 -8.89 3.55
N ALA A 12 8.00 -9.41 3.24
CA ALA A 12 6.99 -9.70 4.26
C ALA A 12 7.45 -10.75 5.28
N ALA A 13 8.09 -11.83 4.83
CA ALA A 13 8.66 -12.85 5.69
C ALA A 13 9.81 -12.29 6.55
N ARG A 14 10.70 -11.49 5.95
CA ARG A 14 11.85 -10.92 6.64
C ARG A 14 11.45 -9.92 7.72
N TYR A 15 10.69 -8.89 7.33
CA TYR A 15 10.43 -7.71 8.14
C TYR A 15 9.15 -7.80 8.97
N SER A 16 8.16 -8.61 8.55
CA SER A 16 6.86 -8.74 9.22
C SER A 16 6.58 -10.16 9.73
N LYS A 17 7.52 -11.09 9.55
CA LYS A 17 7.36 -12.52 9.91
C LYS A 17 6.10 -13.14 9.31
N ALA A 18 5.73 -12.66 8.11
CA ALA A 18 4.52 -13.05 7.39
C ALA A 18 4.90 -13.77 6.09
N PRO A 19 5.21 -15.08 6.12
CA PRO A 19 5.45 -15.85 4.91
C PRO A 19 4.15 -16.00 4.10
N ASN A 20 4.26 -16.05 2.78
CA ASN A 20 3.12 -16.13 1.84
C ASN A 20 2.14 -14.94 1.96
N TYR A 21 2.63 -13.78 2.43
CA TYR A 21 1.81 -12.58 2.58
C TYR A 21 1.21 -12.12 1.25
N TRP A 22 2.01 -12.07 0.18
CA TRP A 22 1.60 -11.51 -1.10
C TRP A 22 0.52 -12.36 -1.77
N SER A 23 0.67 -13.68 -1.81
CA SER A 23 -0.36 -14.57 -2.33
C SER A 23 -1.67 -14.45 -1.50
N ASN A 24 -1.56 -14.47 -0.18
CA ASN A 24 -2.74 -14.41 0.68
C ASN A 24 -3.46 -13.05 0.64
N VAL A 25 -2.72 -11.94 0.58
CA VAL A 25 -3.31 -10.59 0.57
C VAL A 25 -3.98 -10.31 -0.77
N THR A 26 -3.40 -10.76 -1.88
CA THR A 26 -4.01 -10.60 -3.21
C THR A 26 -5.32 -11.39 -3.32
N ASP A 27 -5.35 -12.64 -2.86
CA ASP A 27 -6.60 -13.44 -2.80
C ASP A 27 -7.66 -12.77 -1.91
N SER A 28 -7.24 -12.26 -0.76
CA SER A 28 -8.12 -11.53 0.15
C SER A 28 -8.69 -10.26 -0.48
N LEU A 29 -7.87 -9.49 -1.20
CA LEU A 29 -8.30 -8.26 -1.87
C LEU A 29 -9.30 -8.54 -3.00
N ARG A 30 -9.06 -9.58 -3.82
CA ARG A 30 -10.03 -10.01 -4.84
C ARG A 30 -11.37 -10.37 -4.21
N GLU A 31 -11.36 -11.13 -3.12
CA GLU A 31 -12.58 -11.53 -2.44
C GLU A 31 -13.29 -10.35 -1.77
N MET A 32 -12.54 -9.46 -1.11
CA MET A 32 -13.11 -8.23 -0.53
C MET A 32 -13.77 -7.38 -1.61
N HIS A 33 -13.09 -7.13 -2.73
CA HIS A 33 -13.66 -6.37 -3.84
C HIS A 33 -14.89 -7.04 -4.44
N ARG A 34 -14.86 -8.37 -4.66
CA ARG A 34 -16.03 -9.14 -5.13
C ARG A 34 -17.25 -8.96 -4.23
N GLN A 35 -17.06 -8.82 -2.91
CA GLN A 35 -18.14 -8.65 -1.95
C GLN A 35 -18.71 -7.23 -1.90
N VAL A 36 -17.86 -6.19 -1.95
CA VAL A 36 -18.29 -4.81 -1.66
C VAL A 36 -18.14 -3.81 -2.81
N GLY A 37 -17.38 -4.17 -3.85
CA GLY A 37 -17.02 -3.33 -4.99
C GLY A 37 -16.15 -2.12 -4.63
N ASP A 38 -16.07 -1.17 -5.55
CA ASP A 38 -15.39 0.10 -5.33
C ASP A 38 -16.08 0.93 -4.24
N LEU A 39 -15.29 1.76 -3.53
CA LEU A 39 -15.81 2.66 -2.52
C LEU A 39 -16.89 3.57 -3.10
N ARG A 40 -18.06 3.58 -2.46
CA ARG A 40 -19.18 4.47 -2.74
C ARG A 40 -19.24 5.54 -1.68
N LEU A 41 -19.46 6.79 -2.12
CA LEU A 41 -19.76 7.92 -1.26
C LEU A 41 -21.20 8.35 -1.53
N ASP A 42 -21.94 8.73 -0.50
CA ASP A 42 -23.24 9.37 -0.65
C ASP A 42 -23.11 10.89 -0.83
N ASP A 43 -24.24 11.58 -1.02
CA ASP A 43 -24.30 13.02 -1.25
C ASP A 43 -23.80 13.85 -0.05
N THR A 44 -23.62 13.24 1.12
CA THR A 44 -23.07 13.87 2.32
C THR A 44 -21.57 13.62 2.49
N GLY A 45 -20.98 12.76 1.63
CA GLY A 45 -19.59 12.34 1.71
C GLY A 45 -19.35 11.15 2.65
N LEU A 46 -20.40 10.50 3.17
CA LEU A 46 -20.25 9.27 3.95
C LEU A 46 -19.99 8.08 3.02
N ALA A 47 -19.20 7.13 3.48
CA ALA A 47 -18.91 5.89 2.77
C ALA A 47 -19.81 4.74 3.24
N PRO A 48 -21.00 4.52 2.64
CA PRO A 48 -21.89 3.42 3.05
C PRO A 48 -21.33 2.03 2.74
N GLY A 49 -20.31 1.92 1.87
CA GLY A 49 -19.63 0.66 1.61
C GLY A 49 -18.67 0.70 0.42
N GLY A 50 -17.89 -0.37 0.30
CA GLY A 50 -16.89 -0.57 -0.75
C GLY A 50 -15.47 -0.66 -0.21
N LEU A 51 -14.52 -0.87 -1.12
CA LEU A 51 -13.13 -1.14 -0.80
C LEU A 51 -12.29 0.14 -0.80
N LEU A 52 -11.67 0.43 0.35
CA LEU A 52 -10.58 1.39 0.50
C LEU A 52 -9.33 0.63 0.94
N VAL A 53 -8.29 0.66 0.12
CA VAL A 53 -7.01 -0.01 0.38
C VAL A 53 -6.02 1.02 0.92
N ARG A 54 -5.40 0.72 2.05
CA ARG A 54 -4.33 1.54 2.62
C ARG A 54 -3.00 0.90 2.29
N HIS A 55 -2.11 1.63 1.66
CA HIS A 55 -0.80 1.14 1.26
C HIS A 55 0.30 1.94 1.96
N LEU A 56 1.04 1.27 2.86
CA LEU A 56 2.18 1.88 3.53
C LEU A 56 3.44 1.72 2.68
N VAL A 57 4.00 2.82 2.21
CA VAL A 57 5.26 2.81 1.48
C VAL A 57 6.40 2.54 2.47
N MET A 58 7.26 1.58 2.13
CA MET A 58 8.39 1.16 2.96
C MET A 58 9.71 1.66 2.36
N PRO A 59 10.67 2.14 3.18
CA PRO A 59 11.97 2.63 2.72
C PRO A 59 12.71 1.53 1.96
N ASN A 60 13.41 1.89 0.88
CA ASN A 60 14.13 0.98 0.00
C ASN A 60 13.27 -0.11 -0.69
N HIS A 61 11.93 0.00 -0.64
CA HIS A 61 10.99 -0.98 -1.21
C HIS A 61 9.97 -0.35 -2.18
N VAL A 62 10.39 0.68 -2.93
CA VAL A 62 9.55 1.36 -3.94
C VAL A 62 8.98 0.38 -4.97
N GLU A 63 9.76 -0.59 -5.45
CA GLU A 63 9.28 -1.59 -6.42
C GLU A 63 8.22 -2.53 -5.82
N SER A 64 8.32 -2.81 -4.52
CA SER A 64 7.29 -3.56 -3.79
C SER A 64 5.96 -2.77 -3.78
N ALA A 65 6.04 -1.46 -3.57
CA ALA A 65 4.88 -0.57 -3.59
C ALA A 65 4.25 -0.47 -4.99
N LYS A 66 5.08 -0.29 -6.03
CA LYS A 66 4.62 -0.27 -7.43
C LYS A 66 3.86 -1.54 -7.79
N ARG A 67 4.38 -2.71 -7.41
CA ARG A 67 3.72 -4.00 -7.61
C ARG A 67 2.35 -4.10 -6.93
N VAL A 68 2.18 -3.50 -5.76
CA VAL A 68 0.86 -3.39 -5.11
C VAL A 68 -0.09 -2.57 -5.98
N LEU A 69 0.35 -1.42 -6.47
CA LEU A 69 -0.47 -0.51 -7.27
C LEU A 69 -0.84 -1.11 -8.64
N GLU A 70 0.11 -1.77 -9.31
CA GLU A 70 -0.13 -2.53 -10.54
C GLU A 70 -1.20 -3.60 -10.34
N PHE A 71 -1.10 -4.39 -9.26
CA PHE A 71 -2.09 -5.40 -8.92
C PHE A 71 -3.49 -4.78 -8.70
N LEU A 72 -3.58 -3.69 -7.94
CA LEU A 72 -4.86 -3.02 -7.69
C LEU A 72 -5.49 -2.51 -9.00
N ALA A 73 -4.70 -1.89 -9.87
CA ALA A 73 -5.18 -1.38 -11.15
C ALA A 73 -5.57 -2.50 -12.12
N ALA A 74 -4.78 -3.57 -12.21
CA ALA A 74 -4.95 -4.63 -13.20
C ALA A 74 -6.00 -5.68 -12.80
N GLU A 75 -6.09 -6.02 -11.51
CA GLU A 75 -6.89 -7.15 -11.05
C GLU A 75 -8.07 -6.77 -10.15
N ILE A 76 -8.06 -5.58 -9.54
CA ILE A 76 -9.13 -5.13 -8.64
C ILE A 76 -10.03 -4.12 -9.36
N SER A 77 -9.55 -2.89 -9.57
CA SER A 77 -10.24 -1.80 -10.27
C SER A 77 -9.35 -0.57 -10.31
N THR A 78 -9.30 0.14 -11.45
CA THR A 78 -8.72 1.50 -11.52
C THR A 78 -9.48 2.51 -10.65
N GLY A 79 -10.74 2.20 -10.31
CA GLY A 79 -11.59 2.95 -9.38
C GLY A 79 -11.38 2.60 -7.91
N THR A 80 -10.44 1.71 -7.57
CA THR A 80 -10.08 1.39 -6.18
C THR A 80 -9.61 2.66 -5.48
N PHE A 81 -10.19 2.96 -4.32
CA PHE A 81 -9.72 4.07 -3.50
C PHE A 81 -8.45 3.63 -2.76
N VAL A 82 -7.33 4.30 -3.02
CA VAL A 82 -6.02 3.96 -2.44
C VAL A 82 -5.51 5.11 -1.57
N ASP A 83 -5.27 4.83 -0.30
CA ASP A 83 -4.57 5.71 0.63
C ASP A 83 -3.07 5.36 0.61
N VAL A 84 -2.26 6.21 -0.01
CA VAL A 84 -0.80 6.03 -0.12
C VAL A 84 -0.13 6.73 1.05
N MET A 85 0.29 5.94 2.05
CA MET A 85 0.75 6.44 3.34
C MET A 85 2.28 6.55 3.42
N ALA A 86 2.77 7.62 4.04
CA ALA A 86 4.18 7.87 4.32
C ALA A 86 4.55 7.68 5.81
N GLN A 87 3.75 6.89 6.53
CA GLN A 87 3.70 6.90 8.00
C GLN A 87 4.65 5.89 8.66
N TYR A 88 5.64 5.38 7.94
CA TYR A 88 6.59 4.42 8.51
C TYR A 88 7.57 5.13 9.43
N GLN A 89 7.67 4.66 10.68
CA GLN A 89 8.62 5.14 11.68
C GLN A 89 9.37 3.93 12.25
N PRO A 90 10.70 3.85 12.09
CA PRO A 90 11.49 2.75 12.63
C PRO A 90 11.56 2.85 14.15
N HIS A 91 11.22 1.75 14.83
CA HIS A 91 11.28 1.63 16.29
C HIS A 91 11.75 0.24 16.70
N TYR A 92 12.27 0.14 17.93
CA TYR A 92 12.73 -1.11 18.53
C TYR A 92 13.75 -1.81 17.62
N LYS A 93 13.54 -3.09 17.28
CA LYS A 93 14.47 -3.87 16.46
C LYS A 93 14.80 -3.23 15.12
N ALA A 94 13.83 -2.54 14.49
CA ALA A 94 14.08 -1.87 13.22
C ALA A 94 15.19 -0.81 13.33
N ALA A 95 15.35 -0.18 14.49
CA ALA A 95 16.34 0.85 14.76
C ALA A 95 17.57 0.37 15.56
N GLU A 96 17.55 -0.86 16.06
CA GLU A 96 18.59 -1.39 16.95
C GLU A 96 19.38 -2.55 16.32
N GLU A 97 18.75 -3.36 15.45
CA GLU A 97 19.37 -4.55 14.88
C GLU A 97 19.83 -4.27 13.44
N GLU A 98 21.13 -4.50 13.17
CA GLU A 98 21.73 -4.38 11.84
C GLU A 98 20.99 -5.22 10.77
N PHE A 99 20.37 -6.32 11.19
CA PHE A 99 19.53 -7.15 10.34
C PHE A 99 18.38 -6.38 9.64
N TYR A 100 17.94 -5.25 10.19
CA TYR A 100 16.87 -4.39 9.65
C TYR A 100 17.36 -3.04 9.12
N ALA A 101 18.68 -2.86 8.91
CA ALA A 101 19.27 -1.59 8.49
C ALA A 101 18.64 -1.01 7.22
N GLU A 102 18.13 -1.83 6.29
CA GLU A 102 17.47 -1.33 5.07
C GLU A 102 16.14 -0.62 5.35
N ILE A 103 15.52 -0.85 6.50
CA ILE A 103 14.28 -0.17 6.89
C ILE A 103 14.47 0.72 8.12
N ASP A 104 15.69 1.00 8.56
CA ASP A 104 15.96 1.88 9.70
C ASP A 104 15.91 3.37 9.35
N ARG A 105 14.86 3.79 8.64
CA ARG A 105 14.59 5.20 8.38
C ARG A 105 13.15 5.41 7.91
N PRO A 106 12.59 6.62 8.06
CA PRO A 106 11.44 7.02 7.27
C PRO A 106 11.74 6.97 5.76
N ILE A 107 10.68 6.90 4.95
CA ILE A 107 10.81 7.03 3.49
C ILE A 107 11.25 8.46 3.10
N THR A 108 11.90 8.61 1.95
CA THR A 108 12.22 9.94 1.40
C THR A 108 11.07 10.50 0.55
N ALA A 109 11.12 11.80 0.25
CA ALA A 109 10.16 12.43 -0.65
C ALA A 109 10.23 11.84 -2.07
N GLU A 110 11.43 11.48 -2.53
CA GLU A 110 11.64 10.86 -3.84
C GLU A 110 11.03 9.46 -3.92
N GLU A 111 11.18 8.65 -2.86
CA GLU A 111 10.53 7.33 -2.78
C GLU A 111 9.01 7.47 -2.81
N TYR A 112 8.46 8.42 -2.06
CA TYR A 112 7.02 8.68 -2.05
C TYR A 112 6.52 9.15 -3.41
N ALA A 113 7.19 10.14 -4.02
CA ALA A 113 6.84 10.66 -5.34
C ALA A 113 6.87 9.56 -6.41
N ALA A 114 7.90 8.71 -6.41
CA ALA A 114 8.01 7.60 -7.35
C ALA A 114 6.82 6.60 -7.25
N VAL A 115 6.30 6.37 -6.04
CA VAL A 115 5.11 5.52 -5.84
C VAL A 115 3.84 6.22 -6.32
N VAL A 116 3.68 7.50 -6.00
CA VAL A 116 2.49 8.28 -6.40
C VAL A 116 2.42 8.46 -7.91
N ASP A 117 3.54 8.78 -8.56
CA ASP A 117 3.59 8.93 -10.01
C ASP A 117 3.28 7.59 -10.69
N HIS A 118 3.84 6.49 -10.19
CA HIS A 118 3.50 5.18 -10.71
C HIS A 118 2.03 4.80 -10.50
N ALA A 119 1.41 5.17 -9.35
CA ALA A 119 -0.02 4.95 -9.13
C ALA A 119 -0.87 5.63 -10.23
N ARG A 120 -0.47 6.83 -10.64
CA ARG A 120 -1.12 7.56 -11.75
C ARG A 120 -0.85 6.89 -13.09
N ASP A 121 0.38 6.44 -13.33
CA ASP A 121 0.78 5.79 -14.59
C ASP A 121 0.01 4.49 -14.84
N VAL A 122 -0.26 3.71 -13.79
CA VAL A 122 -1.08 2.49 -13.89
C VAL A 122 -2.59 2.76 -13.96
N GLY A 123 -3.01 4.03 -13.87
CA GLY A 123 -4.38 4.46 -14.06
C GLY A 123 -5.26 4.45 -12.82
N LEU A 124 -4.71 4.43 -11.60
CA LEU A 124 -5.52 4.56 -10.38
C LEU A 124 -6.07 5.99 -10.25
N GLU A 125 -7.39 6.11 -10.20
CA GLU A 125 -8.08 7.41 -10.30
C GLU A 125 -8.31 8.08 -8.94
N ARG A 126 -8.38 7.28 -7.86
CA ARG A 126 -8.83 7.72 -6.54
C ARG A 126 -7.74 7.56 -5.50
N LEU A 127 -6.88 8.56 -5.39
CA LEU A 127 -5.73 8.56 -4.49
C LEU A 127 -5.93 9.53 -3.33
N TYR A 128 -5.74 9.04 -2.10
CA TYR A 128 -5.52 9.87 -0.92
C TYR A 128 -4.02 9.86 -0.61
N LEU A 129 -3.44 11.06 -0.55
CA LEU A 129 -2.00 11.28 -0.46
C LEU A 129 -1.64 11.91 0.89
N ASP A 130 -0.49 11.50 1.43
CA ASP A 130 0.08 12.05 2.64
C ASP A 130 0.63 13.46 2.35
N ARG A 131 -0.02 14.46 2.92
CA ARG A 131 0.33 15.88 2.70
C ARG A 131 1.68 16.28 3.27
N SER A 132 2.28 15.47 4.15
CA SER A 132 3.63 15.75 4.66
C SER A 132 4.72 15.55 3.61
N MET A 133 4.39 14.88 2.50
CA MET A 133 5.32 14.54 1.42
C MET A 133 5.09 15.33 0.12
N LEU A 134 4.17 16.31 0.13
CA LEU A 134 3.80 17.15 -1.01
C LEU A 134 4.20 18.62 -0.76
#